data_AF-A0A6A4HY37-F1
#
_entry.id   AF-A0A6A4HY37-F1
#
_cell.length_a   1.000
_cell.length_b   1.000
_cell.length_c   1.000
_cell.angle_alpha   90.00
_cell.angle_beta   90.00
_cell.angle_gamma   90.00
#
_symmetry.space_group_name_H-M   'P 1'
#
loop_
_entity.id
_entity.type
_entity.pdbx_description
1 polymer ?
#
loop_
_entity_poly.entity_id
_entity_poly.type
_entity_poly.pdbx_seq_one_letter_code
_entity_poly.pdbx_strand_id
1 'polypeptide(L)'
;LPEVCFYDNNCQLYCFLNARSNSLKDELALPVDVFHWQKNHKKTDVECAVHCNPYRFTELHIDATESASPWFFNSLIAEQNNVWLGGYSSIIREMGSVKYDFFLDEMICCKNRLILSKLQSYNPGVL
;
A
#
# COMPACT_ATOMS: atom_id res chain seq x y z
N LEU A 1 12.31 -14.72 5.66
CA LEU A 1 11.49 -13.49 5.63
C LEU A 1 11.21 -13.16 4.18
N PRO A 2 10.16 -12.39 3.83
CA PRO A 2 10.01 -11.91 2.45
C PRO A 2 11.23 -11.07 2.06
N GLU A 3 11.54 -10.99 0.76
CA GLU A 3 12.68 -10.17 0.28
C GLU A 3 12.36 -8.67 0.34
N VAL A 4 11.08 -8.31 0.16
CA VAL A 4 10.58 -6.94 0.21
C VAL A 4 9.50 -6.84 1.27
N CYS A 5 9.61 -5.85 2.16
CA CYS A 5 8.59 -5.53 3.14
C CYS A 5 8.07 -4.12 2.90
N PHE A 6 6.83 -3.98 2.43
CA PHE A 6 6.18 -2.68 2.25
C PHE A 6 5.48 -2.23 3.53
N TYR A 7 5.85 -1.05 4.02
CA TYR A 7 5.18 -0.42 5.15
C TYR A 7 5.38 1.10 5.11
N ASP A 8 4.33 1.86 5.44
CA ASP A 8 4.34 3.32 5.32
C ASP A 8 5.45 3.98 6.12
N ASN A 9 5.78 3.44 7.29
CA ASN A 9 6.79 4.02 8.17
C ASN A 9 8.07 3.17 8.20
N ASN A 10 8.43 2.50 7.11
CA ASN A 10 9.65 1.70 7.03
C ASN A 10 10.92 2.45 7.46
N CYS A 11 10.96 3.78 7.34
CA CYS A 11 12.03 4.59 7.93
C CYS A 11 12.16 4.41 9.46
N GLN A 12 11.05 4.29 10.19
CA GLN A 12 11.05 4.01 11.64
C GLN A 12 11.50 2.57 11.94
N LEU A 13 11.10 1.60 11.12
CA LEU A 13 11.59 0.23 11.25
C LEU A 13 13.10 0.17 11.00
N TYR A 14 13.58 0.84 9.95
CA TYR A 14 15.02 0.94 9.66
C TYR A 14 15.77 1.59 10.83
N CYS A 15 15.30 2.72 11.37
CA CYS A 15 15.85 3.33 12.59
C CYS A 15 15.97 2.32 13.74
N PHE A 16 14.90 1.57 14.00
CA PHE A 16 14.84 0.58 15.08
C PHE A 16 15.87 -0.54 14.90
N LEU A 17 16.03 -1.04 13.68
CA LEU A 17 16.98 -2.09 13.33
C LEU A 17 18.43 -1.56 13.37
N ASN A 18 18.65 -0.36 12.84
CA ASN A 18 19.96 0.29 12.81
C ASN A 18 20.48 0.55 14.23
N ALA A 19 19.63 1.06 15.13
CA ALA A 19 19.97 1.30 16.54
C ALA A 19 20.36 0.02 17.30
N ARG A 20 19.98 -1.16 16.80
CA ARG A 20 20.31 -2.47 17.39
C ARG A 20 21.42 -3.21 16.65
N SER A 21 22.01 -2.60 15.63
CA SER A 21 22.97 -3.25 14.75
C SER A 21 22.43 -4.57 14.17
N ASN A 22 21.13 -4.64 13.93
CA ASN A 22 20.47 -5.82 13.40
C ASN A 22 20.70 -5.90 11.87
N SER A 23 21.18 -7.05 11.39
CA SER A 23 21.49 -7.29 9.97
C SER A 23 20.25 -7.26 9.07
N LEU A 24 19.05 -7.44 9.62
CA LEU A 24 17.80 -7.38 8.84
C LEU A 24 17.60 -6.06 8.08
N LYS A 25 18.22 -4.96 8.51
CA LYS A 25 18.16 -3.68 7.79
C LYS A 25 18.85 -3.72 6.43
N ASP A 26 19.79 -4.65 6.25
CA ASP A 26 20.60 -4.84 5.05
C ASP A 26 20.14 -6.08 4.26
N GLU A 27 19.45 -7.03 4.91
CA GLU A 27 18.92 -8.26 4.29
C GLU A 27 17.53 -8.07 3.64
N LEU A 28 16.77 -7.05 4.06
CA LEU A 28 15.41 -6.77 3.57
C LEU A 28 15.37 -5.49 2.76
N ALA A 29 14.64 -5.50 1.64
CA ALA A 29 14.21 -4.26 1.00
C ALA A 29 13.09 -3.63 1.83
N LEU A 30 13.33 -2.40 2.30
CA LEU A 30 12.43 -1.63 3.17
C LEU A 30 11.97 -0.32 2.50
N PRO A 31 11.33 -0.37 1.31
CA PRO A 31 10.81 0.84 0.66
C PRO A 31 9.67 1.44 1.47
N VAL A 32 9.65 2.77 1.63
CA VAL A 32 8.38 3.45 1.94
C VAL A 32 7.53 3.54 0.67
N ASP A 33 6.21 3.65 0.84
CA ASP A 33 5.31 3.91 -0.28
C ASP A 33 5.66 5.23 -1.01
N VAL A 34 5.42 5.29 -2.32
CA VAL A 34 5.77 6.44 -3.17
C VAL A 34 4.99 7.70 -2.77
N PHE A 35 3.72 7.56 -2.37
CA PHE A 35 2.94 8.66 -1.85
C PHE A 35 3.46 9.10 -0.47
N HIS A 36 3.83 8.16 0.41
CA HIS A 36 4.51 8.50 1.67
C HIS A 36 5.77 9.33 1.38
N TRP A 37 6.62 8.85 0.48
CA TRP A 37 7.85 9.52 0.06
C TRP A 37 7.60 10.92 -0.48
N GLN A 38 6.58 11.10 -1.33
CA GLN A 38 6.29 12.38 -1.97
C GLN A 38 5.56 13.39 -1.08
N LYS A 39 4.70 12.94 -0.16
CA LYS A 39 3.75 13.80 0.56
C LYS A 39 4.01 13.90 2.06
N ASN A 40 4.46 12.81 2.68
CA ASN A 40 4.57 12.69 4.13
C ASN A 40 6.02 12.75 4.64
N HIS A 41 7.00 12.78 3.73
CA HIS A 41 8.41 12.93 4.07
C HIS A 41 8.71 14.30 4.68
N LYS A 42 9.39 14.30 5.84
CA LYS A 42 10.12 15.49 6.28
C LYS A 42 11.46 15.50 5.58
N LYS A 43 11.80 16.56 4.84
CA LYS A 43 13.08 16.70 4.11
C LYS A 43 14.34 16.38 4.93
N THR A 44 14.27 16.50 6.27
CA THR A 44 15.34 16.21 7.22
C THR A 44 15.47 14.73 7.60
N ASP A 45 14.52 13.88 7.24
CA ASP A 45 14.54 12.44 7.53
C ASP A 45 15.42 11.71 6.52
N VAL A 46 16.69 11.52 6.89
CA VAL A 46 17.71 10.86 6.09
C VAL A 46 17.38 9.39 5.85
N GLU A 47 16.76 8.72 6.81
CA GLU A 47 16.47 7.30 6.75
C GLU A 47 15.40 7.02 5.68
N CYS A 48 14.37 7.84 5.66
CA CYS A 48 13.38 7.81 4.59
C CYS A 48 14.00 8.18 3.23
N ALA A 49 14.92 9.17 3.20
CA ALA A 49 15.49 9.71 1.97
C ALA A 49 16.55 8.87 1.27
N VAL A 50 17.28 8.09 2.03
CA VAL A 50 18.46 7.35 1.55
C VAL A 50 18.24 5.85 1.65
N HIS A 51 17.71 5.40 2.78
CA HIS A 51 17.63 3.96 3.09
C HIS A 51 16.30 3.35 2.67
N CYS A 52 15.20 4.09 2.81
CA CYS A 52 13.86 3.60 2.47
C CYS A 52 13.29 4.22 1.19
N ASN A 53 14.08 5.00 0.45
CA ASN A 53 13.61 5.67 -0.77
C ASN A 53 13.20 4.63 -1.82
N PRO A 54 11.93 4.62 -2.29
CA PRO A 54 11.43 3.59 -3.21
C PRO A 54 12.16 3.59 -4.55
N TYR A 55 12.75 4.72 -4.96
CA TYR A 55 13.53 4.79 -6.21
C TYR A 55 14.89 4.09 -6.14
N ARG A 56 15.37 3.73 -4.94
CA ARG A 56 16.61 2.98 -4.76
C ARG A 56 16.47 1.49 -5.12
N PHE A 57 15.26 0.96 -5.02
CA PHE A 57 14.95 -0.45 -5.23
C PHE A 57 14.54 -0.67 -6.68
N THR A 58 15.53 -0.80 -7.58
CA THR A 58 15.32 -0.94 -9.03
C THR A 58 14.55 -2.20 -9.40
N GLU A 59 14.59 -3.23 -8.57
CA GLU A 59 13.82 -4.47 -8.68
C GLU A 59 12.30 -4.24 -8.53
N LEU A 60 11.87 -3.09 -8.02
CA LEU A 60 10.47 -2.70 -7.90
C LEU A 60 9.98 -1.89 -9.10
N HIS A 61 10.83 -1.63 -10.09
CA HIS A 61 10.49 -0.83 -11.27
C HIS A 61 10.23 -1.75 -12.47
N ILE A 62 9.25 -1.38 -13.31
CA ILE A 62 9.04 -2.00 -14.62
C ILE A 62 9.64 -1.07 -15.67
N ASP A 63 10.13 -1.62 -16.79
CA ASP A 63 10.49 -0.81 -17.95
C ASP A 63 9.28 0.06 -18.38
N ALA A 64 9.47 1.38 -18.34
CA ALA A 64 8.43 2.35 -18.61
C ALA A 64 7.85 2.26 -20.04
N THR A 65 8.48 1.50 -20.93
CA THR A 65 7.97 1.22 -22.28
C THR A 65 6.85 0.18 -22.32
N GLU A 66 6.70 -0.64 -21.28
CA GLU A 66 5.73 -1.75 -21.24
C GLU A 66 4.47 -1.47 -20.41
N SER A 67 4.42 -0.36 -19.68
CA SER A 67 3.41 -0.13 -18.65
C SER A 67 3.06 1.35 -18.44
N ALA A 68 1.80 1.64 -18.09
CA ALA A 68 1.36 2.97 -17.68
C ALA A 68 1.88 3.39 -16.28
N SER A 69 2.39 2.44 -15.48
CA SER A 69 3.00 2.67 -14.17
C SER A 69 4.47 2.24 -14.19
N PRO A 70 5.41 3.06 -13.71
CA PRO A 70 6.82 2.66 -13.62
C PRO A 70 7.09 1.65 -12.50
N TRP A 71 6.07 1.27 -11.71
CA TRP A 71 6.19 0.41 -10.54
C TRP A 71 5.60 -0.97 -10.78
N PHE A 72 6.32 -2.01 -10.33
CA PHE A 72 5.88 -3.40 -10.36
C PHE A 72 4.71 -3.67 -9.41
N PHE A 73 4.71 -2.99 -8.28
CA PHE A 73 3.68 -3.11 -7.25
C PHE A 73 3.09 -1.74 -6.92
N ASN A 74 1.75 -1.66 -6.86
CA ASN A 74 1.06 -0.44 -6.48
C ASN A 74 0.70 -0.49 -4.99
N SER A 75 1.62 0.01 -4.16
CA SER A 75 1.47 0.03 -2.70
C SER A 75 0.30 0.88 -2.21
N LEU A 76 -0.05 1.96 -2.92
CA LEU A 76 -1.22 2.79 -2.59
C LEU A 76 -2.54 2.03 -2.77
N ILE A 77 -2.69 1.30 -3.88
CA ILE A 77 -3.87 0.44 -4.09
C ILE A 77 -3.93 -0.65 -3.03
N ALA A 78 -2.78 -1.25 -2.68
CA ALA A 78 -2.71 -2.26 -1.64
C ALA A 78 -3.11 -1.71 -0.26
N GLU A 79 -2.63 -0.52 0.11
CA GLU A 79 -3.02 0.15 1.35
C GLU A 79 -4.52 0.42 1.39
N GLN A 80 -5.07 1.03 0.33
CA GLN A 80 -6.48 1.35 0.27
C GLN A 80 -7.36 0.09 0.30
N ASN A 81 -6.90 -0.98 -0.33
CA ASN A 81 -7.56 -2.29 -0.29
C ASN A 81 -7.49 -2.88 1.14
N ASN A 82 -6.34 -2.86 1.79
CA ASN A 82 -6.17 -3.34 3.16
C ASN A 82 -7.05 -2.58 4.16
N VAL A 83 -7.22 -1.27 4.00
CA VAL A 83 -8.13 -0.47 4.83
C VAL A 83 -9.58 -0.95 4.67
N TRP A 84 -10.00 -1.24 3.43
CA TRP A 84 -11.36 -1.72 3.17
C TRP A 84 -11.57 -3.17 3.62
N LEU A 85 -10.64 -4.07 3.28
CA LEU A 85 -10.67 -5.48 3.66
C LEU A 85 -10.43 -5.71 5.15
N GLY A 86 -9.77 -4.78 5.85
CA GLY A 86 -9.44 -4.91 7.27
C GLY A 86 -10.66 -5.20 8.14
N GLY A 87 -11.82 -4.62 7.81
CA GLY A 87 -13.09 -4.88 8.51
C GLY A 87 -13.64 -6.29 8.33
N TYR A 88 -13.16 -7.03 7.32
CA TYR A 88 -13.60 -8.38 6.97
C TYR A 88 -12.52 -9.45 7.19
N SER A 89 -11.35 -9.04 7.68
CA SER A 89 -10.15 -9.87 7.79
C SER A 89 -10.40 -11.20 8.52
N SER A 90 -11.21 -11.18 9.58
CA SER A 90 -11.56 -12.39 10.36
C SER A 90 -12.37 -13.43 9.57
N ILE A 91 -13.18 -12.98 8.61
CA ILE A 91 -14.05 -13.86 7.81
C ILE A 91 -13.28 -14.36 6.58
N ILE A 92 -12.54 -13.48 5.91
CA ILE A 92 -11.83 -13.80 4.66
C ILE A 92 -10.64 -14.75 4.88
N ARG A 93 -10.00 -14.72 6.06
CA ARG A 93 -8.79 -15.52 6.33
C ARG A 93 -9.00 -17.02 6.18
N GLU A 94 -10.20 -17.51 6.49
CA GLU A 94 -10.54 -18.93 6.43
C GLU A 94 -11.25 -19.31 5.11
N MET A 95 -11.43 -18.36 4.18
CA MET A 95 -12.08 -18.62 2.90
C MET A 95 -11.11 -19.28 1.92
N GLY A 96 -11.57 -20.32 1.23
CA GLY A 96 -10.92 -20.79 0.00
C GLY A 96 -11.12 -19.81 -1.15
N SER A 97 -10.30 -19.91 -2.19
CA SER A 97 -10.27 -18.98 -3.34
C SER A 97 -11.66 -18.69 -3.93
N VAL A 98 -12.45 -19.72 -4.21
CA VAL A 98 -13.80 -19.56 -4.80
C VAL A 98 -14.72 -18.69 -3.92
N LYS A 99 -14.68 -18.89 -2.59
CA LYS A 99 -15.50 -18.11 -1.65
C LYS A 99 -14.97 -16.69 -1.50
N TYR A 100 -13.65 -16.54 -1.52
CA TYR A 100 -12.98 -15.25 -1.46
C TYR A 100 -13.34 -14.39 -2.69
N ASP A 101 -13.27 -14.96 -3.89
CA ASP A 101 -13.60 -14.27 -5.14
C ASP A 101 -15.08 -13.86 -5.18
N PHE A 102 -15.98 -14.76 -4.80
CA PHE A 102 -17.41 -14.45 -4.66
C PHE A 102 -17.66 -13.33 -3.63
N PHE A 103 -16.98 -13.39 -2.48
CA PHE A 103 -17.08 -12.36 -1.45
C PHE A 103 -16.65 -10.99 -1.98
N LEU A 104 -15.50 -10.92 -2.68
CA LEU A 104 -15.02 -9.67 -3.28
C LEU A 104 -16.04 -9.10 -4.28
N ASP A 105 -16.55 -9.93 -5.19
CA ASP A 105 -17.53 -9.51 -6.20
C ASP A 105 -18.79 -8.91 -5.56
N GLU A 106 -19.39 -9.63 -4.62
CA GLU A 106 -20.61 -9.20 -3.94
C GLU A 106 -20.40 -7.92 -3.10
N MET A 107 -19.29 -7.83 -2.37
CA MET A 107 -19.01 -6.69 -1.52
C MET A 107 -18.70 -5.43 -2.33
N ILE A 108 -17.99 -5.57 -3.46
CA ILE A 108 -17.78 -4.47 -4.41
C ILE A 108 -19.11 -4.03 -5.01
N CYS A 109 -19.96 -4.97 -5.46
CA CYS A 109 -21.29 -4.68 -5.97
C CYS A 109 -22.15 -3.93 -4.93
N CYS A 110 -22.15 -4.38 -3.67
CA CYS A 110 -22.84 -3.70 -2.58
C CYS A 110 -22.32 -2.28 -2.37
N LYS A 111 -21.00 -2.10 -2.33
CA LYS A 111 -20.38 -0.78 -2.14
C LYS A 111 -20.74 0.17 -3.28
N ASN A 112 -20.72 -0.30 -4.52
CA ASN A 112 -21.09 0.49 -5.69
C ASN A 112 -22.55 0.94 -5.63
N ARG A 113 -23.49 0.05 -5.26
CA ARG A 113 -24.91 0.42 -5.06
C ARG A 113 -25.08 1.51 -4.00
N LEU A 114 -24.39 1.39 -2.87
CA LEU A 114 -24.45 2.39 -1.80
C LEU A 114 -23.88 3.75 -2.24
N ILE A 115 -22.74 3.75 -2.94
CA ILE A 115 -22.14 4.98 -3.48
C ILE A 115 -23.07 5.64 -4.49
N LEU A 116 -23.62 4.88 -5.44
CA LEU A 116 -24.55 5.41 -6.44
C LEU A 116 -25.80 6.03 -5.81
N SER A 117 -26.40 5.35 -4.84
CA SER A 117 -27.55 5.89 -4.10
C SER A 117 -27.21 7.21 -3.40
N LYS A 118 -26.04 7.28 -2.73
CA LYS A 118 -25.56 8.51 -2.10
C LYS A 118 -25.33 9.64 -3.11
N LEU A 119 -24.71 9.34 -4.24
CA LEU A 119 -24.43 10.32 -5.30
C LEU A 119 -25.71 10.82 -5.98
N GLN A 120 -26.72 9.96 -6.16
CA GLN A 120 -28.03 10.38 -6.67
C GLN A 120 -28.78 11.28 -5.70
N SER A 121 -28.63 11.06 -4.38
CA SER A 121 -29.20 11.93 -3.35
C SER A 121 -28.45 13.26 -3.18
N TYR A 122 -27.24 13.36 -3.75
CA TYR A 122 -26.41 14.55 -3.66
C TYR A 122 -26.85 15.56 -4.72
N ASN A 123 -27.44 16.68 -4.28
CA ASN A 123 -27.87 17.77 -5.16
C ASN A 123 -26.87 18.95 -5.03
N PRO A 124 -25.90 19.10 -5.94
CA PRO A 124 -24.81 20.07 -5.81
C PRO A 124 -25.23 21.54 -5.95
N GLY A 125 -26.53 21.84 -6.05
CA GLY A 125 -27.07 23.19 -6.26
C GLY A 125 -27.85 23.79 -5.09
N VAL A 126 -27.82 23.19 -3.90
CA VAL A 126 -28.45 23.76 -2.69
C VAL A 126 -27.38 24.10 -1.66
N LEU A 127 -26.84 25.33 -1.76
CA LEU A 127 -26.12 26.04 -0.71
C LEU A 127 -26.76 27.41 -0.54
#